data_AF-A0A1H3YY85-F1
#
_entry.id   AF-A0A1H3YY85-F1
#
_cell.length_a   1.000
_cell.length_b   1.000
_cell.length_c   1.000
_cell.angle_alpha   90.00
_cell.angle_beta   90.00
_cell.angle_gamma   90.00
#
_symmetry.space_group_name_H-M   'P 1'
#
loop_
_entity.id
_entity.type
_entity.pdbx_description
1 polymer ?
#
loop_
_entity_poly.entity_id
_entity_poly.type
_entity_poly.pdbx_seq_one_letter_code
_entity_poly.pdbx_strand_id
1 'polypeptide(L)'
;MGSHIKPDFDNCDLLTVEDFAEKMKVAKSTAHDWIASGELVDGKHYVRIRSVIRILWPTVIEILYAEANEKRLAKPEALQLQKSTLQEGINLSYGK
;
A
#
# COMPACT_ATOMS: atom_id res chain seq x y z
N MET A 1 12.71 -14.75 -10.62
CA MET A 1 12.18 -15.92 -9.90
C MET A 1 11.17 -15.39 -8.90
N GLY A 2 9.88 -15.43 -9.23
CA GLY A 2 8.84 -14.95 -8.32
C GLY A 2 8.67 -15.97 -7.20
N SER A 3 8.84 -15.54 -5.96
CA SER A 3 8.55 -16.36 -4.78
C SER A 3 7.08 -16.76 -4.84
N HIS A 4 6.81 -18.02 -5.19
CA HIS A 4 5.48 -18.58 -5.04
C HIS A 4 5.23 -18.75 -3.54
N ILE A 5 4.69 -17.70 -2.91
CA ILE A 5 4.07 -17.83 -1.60
C ILE A 5 2.87 -18.75 -1.82
N LYS A 6 3.03 -20.03 -1.48
CA LYS A 6 1.88 -20.92 -1.34
C LYS A 6 1.22 -20.54 -0.03
N PRO A 7 0.00 -19.99 -0.04
CA PRO A 7 -0.72 -19.75 1.19
C PRO A 7 -0.90 -21.08 1.92
N ASP A 8 -0.47 -21.12 3.17
CA ASP A 8 -0.85 -22.18 4.10
C ASP A 8 -2.32 -21.95 4.46
N PHE A 9 -3.21 -22.69 3.77
CA PHE A 9 -4.65 -22.51 3.92
C PHE A 9 -5.18 -23.05 5.25
N ASP A 10 -4.40 -23.84 6.00
CA ASP A 10 -4.86 -24.44 7.26
C ASP A 10 -5.06 -23.40 8.37
N ASN A 11 -4.46 -22.21 8.23
CA ASN A 11 -4.59 -21.09 9.17
C ASN A 11 -5.14 -19.81 8.51
N CYS A 12 -5.76 -19.93 7.34
CA CYS A 12 -6.32 -18.78 6.63
C CYS A 12 -7.84 -18.70 6.73
N ASP A 13 -8.36 -17.50 7.01
CA ASP A 13 -9.79 -17.21 6.96
C ASP A 13 -10.14 -16.52 5.64
N LEU A 14 -11.25 -16.93 5.03
CA LEU A 14 -11.86 -16.19 3.91
C LEU A 14 -12.91 -15.21 4.45
N LEU A 15 -12.54 -13.94 4.48
CA LEU A 15 -13.37 -12.87 5.02
C LEU A 15 -14.29 -12.26 3.96
N THR A 16 -15.46 -11.79 4.39
CA THR A 16 -16.24 -10.81 3.63
C THR A 16 -15.59 -9.42 3.71
N VAL A 17 -16.09 -8.45 2.94
CA VAL A 17 -15.60 -7.05 3.04
C VAL A 17 -15.94 -6.48 4.42
N GLU A 18 -17.09 -6.87 4.95
CA GLU A 18 -17.58 -6.50 6.28
C GLU A 18 -16.67 -7.03 7.38
N ASP A 19 -16.37 -8.33 7.39
CA ASP A 19 -15.48 -8.95 8.40
C ASP A 19 -14.06 -8.38 8.31
N PHE A 20 -13.59 -8.11 7.08
CA PHE A 20 -12.31 -7.45 6.87
C PHE A 20 -12.30 -6.03 7.45
N ALA A 21 -13.35 -5.24 7.19
CA ALA A 21 -13.47 -3.89 7.72
C ALA A 21 -13.52 -3.89 9.26
N GLU A 22 -14.25 -4.84 9.85
CA GLU A 22 -14.31 -5.03 11.30
C GLU A 22 -12.92 -5.38 11.88
N LYS A 23 -12.22 -6.37 11.32
CA LYS A 23 -10.88 -6.76 11.76
C LYS A 23 -9.85 -5.63 11.60
N MET A 24 -9.96 -4.84 10.53
CA MET A 24 -9.13 -3.66 10.28
C MET A 24 -9.53 -2.44 11.12
N LYS A 25 -10.66 -2.50 11.83
CA LYS A 25 -11.26 -1.39 12.59
C LYS A 25 -11.49 -0.15 11.74
N VAL A 26 -11.99 -0.34 10.52
CA VAL A 26 -12.38 0.73 9.59
C VAL A 26 -13.87 0.66 9.29
N ALA A 27 -14.44 1.76 8.79
CA ALA A 27 -15.80 1.72 8.28
C ALA A 27 -15.90 0.80 7.06
N LYS A 28 -17.03 0.12 6.90
CA LYS A 28 -17.32 -0.70 5.71
C LYS A 28 -17.15 0.11 4.41
N SER A 29 -17.57 1.37 4.41
CA SER A 29 -17.40 2.27 3.26
C SER A 29 -15.92 2.47 2.90
N THR A 30 -15.04 2.64 3.89
CA THR A 30 -13.59 2.78 3.66
C THR A 30 -13.01 1.54 2.99
N ALA A 31 -13.42 0.34 3.40
CA ALA A 31 -12.97 -0.89 2.74
C ALA A 31 -13.47 -0.99 1.29
N HIS A 32 -14.71 -0.56 1.03
CA HIS A 32 -15.24 -0.47 -0.34
C HIS A 32 -14.52 0.60 -1.17
N ASP A 33 -14.20 1.75 -0.58
CA ASP A 33 -13.49 2.83 -1.24
C ASP A 33 -12.12 2.32 -1.68
N TRP A 34 -11.36 1.64 -0.82
CA TRP A 34 -10.08 1.02 -1.20
C TRP A 34 -10.18 0.03 -2.36
N ILE A 35 -11.30 -0.69 -2.47
CA ILE A 35 -11.56 -1.57 -3.62
C ILE A 35 -11.86 -0.73 -4.88
N ALA A 36 -12.62 0.35 -4.73
CA ALA A 36 -13.03 1.22 -5.84
C ALA A 36 -11.87 2.07 -6.38
N SER A 37 -11.00 2.60 -5.52
CA SER A 37 -9.82 3.38 -5.91
C SER A 37 -8.60 2.53 -6.24
N GLY A 38 -8.67 1.22 -6.02
CA GLY A 38 -7.67 0.25 -6.46
C GLY A 38 -6.49 0.06 -5.50
N GLU A 39 -6.58 0.54 -4.26
CA GLU A 39 -5.67 0.15 -3.18
C GLU A 39 -5.80 -1.35 -2.86
N LEU A 40 -7.02 -1.88 -2.89
CA LEU A 40 -7.28 -3.32 -2.88
C LEU A 40 -7.56 -3.79 -4.30
N VAL A 41 -6.75 -4.72 -4.80
CA VAL A 41 -6.75 -5.15 -6.21
C VAL A 41 -7.25 -6.59 -6.33
N ASP A 42 -8.15 -6.84 -7.28
CA ASP A 42 -8.68 -8.18 -7.59
C ASP A 42 -7.56 -9.12 -8.06
N GLY A 43 -7.57 -10.36 -7.58
CA GLY A 43 -6.52 -11.35 -7.82
C GLY A 43 -5.22 -11.12 -7.04
N LYS A 44 -5.08 -9.99 -6.33
CA LYS A 44 -3.91 -9.69 -5.49
C LYS A 44 -4.26 -9.60 -4.00
N HIS A 45 -5.20 -8.73 -3.65
CA HIS A 45 -5.61 -8.48 -2.26
C HIS A 45 -6.90 -9.21 -1.91
N TYR A 46 -7.77 -9.43 -2.90
CA TYR A 46 -9.02 -10.15 -2.75
C TYR A 46 -9.31 -10.95 -4.02
N VAL A 47 -10.27 -11.88 -3.94
CA VAL A 47 -10.83 -12.55 -5.12
C VAL A 47 -12.32 -12.24 -5.24
N ARG A 48 -12.77 -11.98 -6.46
CA ARG A 48 -14.18 -11.80 -6.78
C ARG A 48 -14.78 -13.05 -7.41
N ILE A 49 -15.82 -13.58 -6.77
CA ILE A 49 -16.62 -14.70 -7.27
C ILE A 49 -18.01 -14.15 -7.61
N ARG A 50 -18.25 -13.85 -8.89
CA ARG A 50 -19.45 -13.12 -9.36
C ARG A 50 -19.56 -11.74 -8.66
N SER A 51 -20.57 -11.53 -7.82
CA SER A 51 -20.77 -10.31 -7.04
C SER A 51 -20.12 -10.35 -5.66
N VAL A 52 -19.56 -11.49 -5.27
CA VAL A 52 -19.10 -11.75 -3.91
C VAL A 52 -17.59 -11.55 -3.82
N ILE A 53 -17.15 -10.71 -2.89
CA ILE A 53 -15.73 -10.45 -2.62
C ILE A 53 -15.28 -11.32 -1.43
N ARG A 54 -14.10 -11.92 -1.56
CA ARG A 54 -13.45 -12.70 -0.51
C ARG A 54 -12.01 -12.25 -0.32
N ILE A 55 -11.62 -12.04 0.94
CA ILE A 55 -10.30 -11.55 1.32
C ILE A 55 -9.62 -12.64 2.15
N LEU A 56 -8.42 -13.04 1.75
CA LEU A 56 -7.69 -14.09 2.46
C LEU A 56 -6.90 -13.50 3.62
N TRP A 57 -7.29 -13.85 4.84
CA TRP A 57 -6.64 -13.42 6.08
C TRP A 57 -5.73 -14.51 6.65
N PRO A 58 -4.60 -14.20 7.28
CA PRO A 58 -3.96 -12.88 7.40
C PRO A 58 -3.16 -12.48 6.15
N THR A 59 -3.08 -13.34 5.12
CA THR A 59 -2.26 -13.15 3.91
C THR A 59 -2.36 -11.75 3.28
N VAL A 60 -3.56 -11.16 3.21
CA VAL A 60 -3.76 -9.80 2.69
C VAL A 60 -2.92 -8.75 3.42
N ILE A 61 -2.71 -8.89 4.74
CA ILE A 61 -1.92 -7.97 5.55
C ILE A 61 -0.44 -8.08 5.20
N GLU A 62 0.05 -9.28 4.96
CA GLU A 62 1.44 -9.51 4.56
C GLU A 62 1.74 -8.83 3.21
N ILE A 63 0.81 -8.95 2.27
CA ILE A 63 0.92 -8.29 0.95
C ILE A 63 0.90 -6.77 1.11
N LEU A 64 -0.07 -6.23 1.84
CA LEU A 64 -0.18 -4.78 2.08
C LEU A 64 1.07 -4.23 2.79
N TYR A 65 1.63 -4.98 3.74
CA TYR A 65 2.86 -4.60 4.44
C TYR A 65 4.06 -4.57 3.50
N ALA A 66 4.22 -5.59 2.64
CA ALA A 66 5.28 -5.63 1.63
C ALA A 66 5.18 -4.43 0.68
N GLU A 67 3.99 -4.13 0.16
CA GLU A 67 3.77 -2.98 -0.73
C GLU A 67 4.07 -1.64 -0.05
N ALA A 68 3.68 -1.48 1.22
CA ALA A 68 3.95 -0.27 1.99
C ALA A 68 5.46 -0.04 2.15
N ASN A 69 6.23 -1.12 2.36
CA ASN A 69 7.68 -1.06 2.45
C ASN A 69 8.33 -0.76 1.10
N GLU A 70 7.87 -1.37 0.01
CA GLU A 70 8.34 -1.06 -1.35
C GLU A 70 8.12 0.42 -1.69
N LYS A 71 6.94 0.97 -1.39
CA LYS A 71 6.64 2.40 -1.60
C LYS A 71 7.56 3.33 -0.79
N ARG A 72 7.97 2.92 0.42
CA ARG A 72 8.95 3.66 1.24
C ARG A 72 10.35 3.60 0.65
N LEU A 73 10.78 2.42 0.20
CA LEU A 73 12.10 2.18 -0.40
C LEU A 73 12.24 2.76 -1.82
N ALA A 74 11.13 3.02 -2.51
CA ALA A 74 11.11 3.73 -3.79
C ALA A 74 11.14 5.27 -3.65
N LYS A 75 11.01 5.82 -2.43
CA LYS A 75 11.07 7.26 -2.13
C LYS A 75 12.40 7.81 -1.52
N PRO A 76 13.58 7.19 -1.60
CA PRO A 76 14.76 7.71 -0.92
C PRO A 76 15.38 8.96 -1.59
N GLU A 77 15.04 9.29 -2.85
CA GLU A 77 15.79 10.29 -3.62
C GLU A 77 15.13 11.67 -3.74
N ALA A 78 13.83 11.82 -3.46
CA ALA A 78 13.12 13.10 -3.62
C ALA A 78 13.42 14.15 -2.51
N LEU A 79 14.09 13.75 -1.42
CA LEU A 79 14.41 14.64 -0.28
C LEU A 79 15.83 15.22 -0.32
N GLN A 80 16.72 14.74 -1.20
CA GLN A 80 18.09 15.25 -1.29
C GLN A 80 18.25 16.38 -2.32
N LEU A 81 17.44 16.43 -3.38
CA LEU A 81 17.60 17.45 -4.45
C LEU A 81 17.04 18.84 -4.11
N GLN A 82 16.19 18.98 -3.10
CA GLN A 82 15.65 20.29 -2.69
C GLN A 82 16.58 21.09 -1.76
N LYS A 83 17.64 20.48 -1.21
CA LYS A 83 18.61 21.20 -0.37
C LYS A 83 19.76 21.82 -1.15
N SER A 84 20.04 21.39 -2.39
CA SER A 84 21.13 21.96 -3.19
C SER A 84 20.72 23.19 -4.02
N THR A 85 19.45 23.33 -4.37
CA THR A 85 18.96 24.45 -5.21
C THR A 85 18.70 25.75 -4.45
N LEU A 86 18.85 25.76 -3.12
CA LEU A 86 18.67 26.97 -2.28
C LEU A 86 19.99 27.63 -1.83
N GLN A 87 21.15 27.17 -2.31
CA GLN A 87 22.46 27.79 -1.97
C GLN A 87 23.11 28.59 -3.10
N GLU A 88 22.48 28.69 -4.28
CA GLU A 88 22.99 29.57 -5.36
C GLU A 88 22.19 30.86 -5.45
N GLY A 89 22.49 31.77 -4.52
CA GLY A 89 22.08 33.14 -4.66
C GLY A 89 22.14 33.85 -3.34
N ILE A 90 23.31 34.42 -2.99
CA ILE A 90 23.56 35.87 -2.92
C ILE A 90 25.09 36.08 -2.92
N ASN A 91 25.68 36.57 -4.00
CA ASN A 91 27.00 37.20 -3.95
C ASN A 91 26.83 38.65 -4.41
N LEU A 92 26.39 39.51 -3.48
CA LEU A 92 26.38 40.95 -3.66
C LEU A 92 27.82 41.46 -3.51
N SER A 93 28.51 41.65 -4.62
CA SER A 93 29.76 42.40 -4.67
C SER A 93 29.45 43.89 -4.58
N TYR A 94 29.56 44.47 -3.39
CA TYR A 94 29.79 45.90 -3.22
C TYR A 94 31.25 46.09 -2.78
N GLY A 95 32.07 46.65 -3.67
CA GLY A 95 33.46 47.03 -3.42
C GLY A 95 33.82 48.26 -4.24
N LYS A 96 34.30 49.28 -3.54
CA LYS A 96 34.52 50.69 -3.92
C LYS A 96 35.34 50.95 -5.16
#